data_AF-A0A842QIS9-F1
#
_entry.id   AF-A0A842QIS9-F1
#
_cell.length_a   1.000
_cell.length_b   1.000
_cell.length_c   1.000
_cell.angle_alpha   90.00
_cell.angle_beta   90.00
_cell.angle_gamma   90.00
#
_symmetry.space_group_name_H-M   'P 1'
#
loop_
_entity.id
_entity.type
_entity.pdbx_description
1 polymer ?
#
loop_
_entity_poly.entity_id
_entity_poly.type
_entity_poly.pdbx_seq_one_letter_code
_entity_poly.pdbx_strand_id
1 'polypeptide(L)'
;MGQKLGIIIGLVTAYAIVFAILAFGTFVPEDVIDSVVVTDFLTRNDLELKIAITSTVLFPSALGSTSLGSYLGFGAQGASVLMFLAWGTAGLVAGLVARGIPDAVMASIFAVVVGAVLNWLLVFFISPGVDFAAIFGTASLIILQILLEATIYPIIGATIGGVLGGAITRKR
;
A
#
# COMPACT_ATOMS: atom_id res chain seq x y z
N MET A 1 8.84 -21.91 -2.09
CA MET A 1 8.25 -21.53 -0.77
C MET A 1 8.60 -20.09 -0.40
N GLY A 2 9.85 -19.63 -0.63
CA GLY A 2 10.28 -18.25 -0.35
C GLY A 2 9.43 -17.16 -1.01
N GLN A 3 9.05 -17.30 -2.28
CA GLN A 3 8.21 -16.31 -2.98
C GLN A 3 6.87 -16.04 -2.27
N LYS A 4 6.14 -17.09 -1.87
CA LYS A 4 4.85 -16.95 -1.17
C LYS A 4 5.00 -16.23 0.17
N LEU A 5 6.06 -16.56 0.91
CA LEU A 5 6.38 -15.90 2.18
C LEU A 5 6.77 -14.43 1.94
N GLY A 6 7.54 -14.15 0.88
CA GLY A 6 7.95 -12.81 0.48
C GLY A 6 6.77 -11.91 0.13
N ILE A 7 5.73 -12.44 -0.52
CA ILE A 7 4.48 -11.70 -0.79
C ILE A 7 3.85 -11.20 0.51
N ILE A 8 3.64 -12.11 1.47
CA ILE A 8 2.98 -11.79 2.74
C ILE A 8 3.83 -10.83 3.58
N ILE A 9 5.13 -11.12 3.71
CA ILE A 9 6.02 -10.29 4.54
C ILE A 9 6.21 -8.92 3.91
N GLY A 10 6.36 -8.82 2.58
CA GLY A 10 6.44 -7.55 1.87
C GLY A 10 5.20 -6.70 2.12
N LEU A 11 4.01 -7.29 1.96
CA LEU A 11 2.75 -6.61 2.24
C LEU A 11 2.69 -6.09 3.70
N VAL A 12 2.94 -6.96 4.68
CA VAL A 12 2.91 -6.56 6.11
C VAL A 12 3.94 -5.46 6.39
N THR A 13 5.13 -5.56 5.80
CA THR A 13 6.21 -4.57 5.96
C THR A 13 5.77 -3.20 5.44
N ALA A 14 5.13 -3.13 4.26
CA ALA A 14 4.66 -1.87 3.70
C ALA A 14 3.66 -1.17 4.65
N TYR A 15 2.67 -1.91 5.15
CA TYR A 15 1.68 -1.39 6.09
C TYR A 15 2.30 -0.99 7.41
N ALA A 16 3.16 -1.83 7.97
CA ALA A 16 3.80 -1.56 9.25
C ALA A 16 4.63 -0.27 9.20
N ILE A 17 5.37 -0.03 8.11
CA ILE A 17 6.17 1.18 7.93
C ILE A 17 5.28 2.42 7.88
N VAL A 18 4.27 2.43 7.01
CA VAL A 18 3.37 3.60 6.87
C VAL A 18 2.62 3.84 8.17
N PHE A 19 2.06 2.80 8.77
CA PHE A 19 1.30 2.90 10.01
C PHE A 19 2.17 3.43 11.16
N ALA A 20 3.41 2.92 11.31
CA ALA A 20 4.33 3.40 12.32
C ALA A 20 4.71 4.86 12.08
N ILE A 21 5.03 5.24 10.85
CA ILE A 21 5.42 6.62 10.53
C ILE A 21 4.25 7.59 10.77
N LEU A 22 3.02 7.23 10.39
CA LEU A 22 1.84 8.04 10.68
C LEU A 22 1.53 8.12 12.18
N ALA A 23 1.76 7.06 12.94
CA ALA A 23 1.58 7.06 14.39
C ALA A 23 2.54 8.03 15.10
N PHE A 24 3.72 8.27 14.54
CA PHE A 24 4.70 9.27 15.00
C PHE A 24 4.71 10.53 14.12
N GLY A 25 3.65 10.74 13.33
CA GLY A 25 3.63 11.73 12.24
C GLY A 25 3.86 13.17 12.67
N THR A 26 3.63 13.52 13.94
CA THR A 26 3.89 14.87 14.48
C THR A 26 5.36 15.26 14.43
N PHE A 27 6.27 14.29 14.29
CA PHE A 27 7.71 14.52 14.17
C PHE A 27 8.21 14.33 12.73
N VAL A 28 7.32 14.01 11.79
CA VAL A 28 7.66 13.71 10.41
C VAL A 28 7.60 15.00 9.59
N PRO A 29 8.63 15.32 8.78
CA PRO A 29 8.60 16.49 7.91
C PRO A 29 7.47 16.42 6.87
N GLU A 30 6.91 17.58 6.53
CA GLU A 30 5.81 17.70 5.55
C GLU A 30 6.22 17.24 4.14
N ASP A 31 7.52 17.32 3.81
CA ASP A 31 8.08 16.79 2.56
C ASP A 31 7.95 15.25 2.45
N VAL A 32 7.84 14.55 3.58
CA VAL A 32 7.70 13.08 3.60
C VAL A 32 6.24 12.67 3.40
N ILE A 33 5.34 13.36 4.10
CA ILE A 33 3.90 13.16 4.06
C ILE A 33 3.20 14.46 4.49
N ASP A 34 2.13 14.81 3.80
CA ASP A 34 1.32 16.00 4.10
C ASP A 34 0.77 15.96 5.54
N SER A 35 0.87 17.08 6.24
CA SER A 35 0.41 17.24 7.62
C SER A 35 -1.10 17.01 7.78
N VAL A 36 -1.89 17.23 6.73
CA VAL A 36 -3.33 16.91 6.68
C VAL A 36 -3.54 15.40 6.83
N VAL A 37 -2.73 14.58 6.15
CA VAL A 37 -2.86 13.11 6.20
C VAL A 37 -2.50 12.57 7.60
N VAL A 38 -1.48 13.15 8.22
CA VAL A 38 -1.11 12.83 9.61
C VAL A 38 -2.25 13.19 10.57
N THR A 39 -2.85 14.37 10.39
CA THR A 39 -3.97 14.82 11.22
C THR A 39 -5.18 13.91 11.05
N ASP A 40 -5.52 13.54 9.81
CA ASP A 40 -6.57 12.56 9.52
C ASP A 40 -6.30 11.24 10.23
N PHE A 41 -5.05 10.76 10.25
CA PHE A 41 -4.70 9.51 10.92
C PHE A 41 -4.81 9.58 12.45
N LEU A 42 -4.31 10.66 13.06
CA LEU A 42 -4.23 10.80 14.52
C LEU A 42 -5.59 11.12 15.16
N THR A 43 -6.50 11.75 14.42
CA THR A 43 -7.84 12.12 14.91
C THR A 43 -8.84 10.97 14.88
N ARG A 44 -8.58 9.91 14.12
CA ARG A 44 -9.43 8.71 14.08
C ARG A 44 -9.05 7.76 15.20
N ASN A 45 -10.04 7.17 15.87
CA ASN A 45 -9.82 6.14 16.88
C ASN A 45 -9.98 4.72 16.32
N ASP A 46 -10.78 4.56 15.27
CA ASP A 46 -11.08 3.27 14.66
C ASP A 46 -9.88 2.74 13.86
N LEU A 47 -9.50 1.49 14.10
CA LEU A 47 -8.35 0.87 13.44
C LEU A 47 -8.62 0.74 11.94
N GLU A 48 -9.86 0.42 11.55
CA GLU A 48 -10.29 0.25 10.18
C GLU A 48 -10.09 1.53 9.37
N LEU A 49 -10.42 2.70 9.96
CA LEU A 49 -10.20 4.01 9.33
C LEU A 49 -8.72 4.36 9.26
N LYS A 50 -7.92 4.01 10.28
CA LYS A 50 -6.46 4.19 10.24
C LYS A 50 -5.80 3.34 9.15
N ILE A 51 -6.24 2.10 8.99
CA ILE A 51 -5.76 1.23 7.91
C ILE A 51 -6.22 1.80 6.57
N ALA A 52 -7.45 2.29 6.43
CA ALA A 52 -7.91 2.93 5.20
C ALA A 52 -7.06 4.15 4.83
N ILE A 53 -6.70 5.01 5.80
CA ILE A 53 -5.77 6.13 5.58
C ILE A 53 -4.38 5.62 5.17
N THR A 54 -3.86 4.59 5.82
CA THR A 54 -2.60 3.94 5.43
C THR A 54 -2.67 3.45 3.98
N SER A 55 -3.81 2.91 3.55
CA SER A 55 -4.05 2.46 2.17
C SER A 55 -4.02 3.61 1.17
N THR A 56 -4.56 4.80 1.51
CA THR A 56 -4.47 5.98 0.64
C THR A 56 -3.02 6.41 0.40
N VAL A 57 -2.15 6.25 1.41
CA VAL A 57 -0.71 6.54 1.28
C VAL A 57 -0.01 5.47 0.44
N LEU A 58 -0.33 4.19 0.68
CA LEU A 58 0.28 3.07 -0.03
C LEU A 58 -0.15 2.96 -1.48
N PHE A 59 -1.34 3.44 -1.83
CA PHE A 59 -1.93 3.35 -3.17
C PHE A 59 -2.40 4.73 -3.62
N PRO A 60 -1.46 5.65 -3.95
CA PRO A 60 -1.80 6.98 -4.42
C PRO A 60 -2.35 6.96 -5.85
N SER A 61 -3.02 8.04 -6.27
CA SER A 61 -3.44 8.19 -7.66
C SER A 61 -2.25 8.04 -8.62
N ALA A 62 -2.49 7.32 -9.71
CA ALA A 62 -1.59 7.24 -10.84
C ALA A 62 -2.22 7.95 -12.05
N LEU A 63 -1.39 8.58 -12.89
CA LEU A 63 -1.81 9.13 -14.19
C LEU A 63 -2.93 10.21 -14.11
N GLY A 64 -3.09 10.88 -12.97
CA GLY A 64 -4.07 11.96 -12.79
C GLY A 64 -5.51 11.48 -12.62
N SER A 65 -5.73 10.18 -12.35
CA SER A 65 -7.05 9.64 -12.02
C SER A 65 -7.47 9.96 -10.56
N THR A 66 -8.72 9.68 -10.23
CA THR A 66 -9.25 9.85 -8.86
C THR A 66 -8.46 8.98 -7.88
N SER A 67 -7.86 9.58 -6.85
CA SER A 67 -7.18 8.82 -5.79
C SER A 67 -8.18 8.23 -4.81
N LEU A 68 -7.76 7.17 -4.10
CA LEU A 68 -8.57 6.61 -3.02
C LEU A 68 -8.87 7.66 -1.93
N GLY A 69 -7.89 8.51 -1.59
CA GLY A 69 -8.12 9.58 -0.62
C GLY A 69 -9.14 10.62 -1.09
N SER A 70 -9.14 10.97 -2.38
CA SER A 70 -10.17 11.85 -2.95
C SER A 70 -11.56 11.21 -3.00
N TYR A 71 -11.63 9.89 -3.21
CA TYR A 71 -12.89 9.14 -3.18
C TYR A 71 -13.47 9.02 -1.77
N LEU A 72 -12.61 8.80 -0.77
CA LEU A 72 -13.02 8.68 0.64
C LEU A 72 -13.20 10.03 1.34
N GLY A 73 -12.64 11.10 0.78
CA GLY A 73 -12.66 12.45 1.36
C GLY A 73 -11.68 12.66 2.52
N PHE A 74 -10.72 11.76 2.71
CA PHE A 74 -9.67 11.84 3.73
C PHE A 74 -8.42 11.07 3.29
N GLY A 75 -7.29 11.35 3.94
CA GLY A 75 -6.02 10.68 3.65
C GLY A 75 -5.29 11.25 2.43
N ALA A 76 -4.30 10.51 1.94
CA ALA A 76 -3.42 10.99 0.88
C ALA A 76 -4.11 11.02 -0.47
N GLN A 77 -4.05 12.17 -1.13
CA GLN A 77 -4.63 12.38 -2.46
C GLN A 77 -3.65 12.10 -3.61
N GLY A 78 -2.34 12.08 -3.32
CA GLY A 78 -1.28 11.92 -4.31
C GLY A 78 -0.12 11.09 -3.78
N ALA A 79 0.86 10.87 -4.64
CA ALA A 79 2.06 10.12 -4.29
C ALA A 79 2.90 10.89 -3.26
N SER A 80 3.38 10.18 -2.25
CA SER A 80 4.24 10.71 -1.20
C SER A 80 5.60 10.03 -1.19
N VAL A 81 6.60 10.67 -0.59
CA VAL A 81 7.91 10.03 -0.34
C VAL A 81 7.73 8.81 0.55
N LEU A 82 6.82 8.89 1.53
CA LEU A 82 6.47 7.77 2.40
C LEU A 82 6.01 6.53 1.63
N MET A 83 5.25 6.70 0.54
CA MET A 83 4.84 5.59 -0.32
C MET A 83 6.06 4.87 -0.94
N PHE A 84 7.00 5.62 -1.51
CA PHE A 84 8.20 5.04 -2.12
C PHE A 84 9.09 4.37 -1.09
N LEU A 85 9.23 4.96 0.10
CA LEU A 85 9.98 4.40 1.21
C LEU A 85 9.37 3.07 1.68
N ALA A 86 8.06 3.04 1.88
CA ALA A 86 7.34 1.86 2.35
C ALA A 86 7.40 0.72 1.33
N TRP A 87 7.02 0.97 0.08
CA TRP A 87 7.06 -0.08 -0.95
C TRP A 87 8.47 -0.49 -1.36
N GLY A 88 9.43 0.45 -1.38
CA GLY A 88 10.83 0.13 -1.62
C GLY A 88 11.41 -0.79 -0.55
N THR A 89 11.13 -0.50 0.72
CA THR A 89 11.58 -1.34 1.84
C THR A 89 10.84 -2.67 1.88
N ALA A 90 9.53 -2.67 1.63
CA ALA A 90 8.73 -3.89 1.52
C ALA A 90 9.24 -4.81 0.40
N GLY A 91 9.55 -4.25 -0.77
CA GLY A 91 10.15 -4.99 -1.88
C GLY A 91 11.51 -5.58 -1.50
N LEU A 92 12.36 -4.82 -0.82
CA LEU A 92 13.65 -5.31 -0.30
C LEU A 92 13.44 -6.52 0.61
N VAL A 93 12.57 -6.41 1.61
CA VAL A 93 12.30 -7.50 2.55
C VAL A 93 11.70 -8.71 1.84
N ALA A 94 10.74 -8.50 0.93
CA ALA A 94 10.17 -9.56 0.10
C ALA A 94 11.26 -10.30 -0.70
N GLY A 95 12.21 -9.54 -1.27
CA GLY A 95 13.31 -10.10 -2.05
C GLY A 95 14.33 -10.88 -1.22
N LEU A 96 14.64 -10.42 0.00
CA LEU A 96 15.50 -11.16 0.93
C LEU A 96 14.90 -12.53 1.28
N VAL A 97 13.57 -12.60 1.37
CA VAL A 97 12.84 -13.83 1.70
C VAL A 97 12.67 -14.75 0.48
N ALA A 98 12.40 -14.17 -0.69
CA ALA A 98 12.16 -14.93 -1.93
C ALA A 98 13.40 -15.68 -2.44
N ARG A 99 14.61 -15.11 -2.22
CA ARG A 99 15.93 -15.67 -2.60
C ARG A 99 16.09 -15.85 -4.11
N GLY A 100 16.52 -14.79 -4.78
CA GLY A 100 16.76 -14.75 -6.22
C GLY A 100 16.03 -13.60 -6.89
N ILE A 101 16.62 -13.00 -7.93
CA ILE A 101 16.10 -11.78 -8.54
C ILE A 101 14.71 -11.98 -9.18
N PRO A 102 14.46 -13.01 -10.03
CA PRO A 102 13.14 -13.18 -10.64
C PRO A 102 12.03 -13.40 -9.61
N ASP A 103 12.29 -14.28 -8.63
CA ASP A 103 11.33 -14.60 -7.58
C ASP A 103 11.07 -13.41 -6.66
N ALA A 104 12.09 -12.59 -6.38
CA ALA A 104 11.97 -11.38 -5.59
C ALA A 104 11.13 -10.30 -6.26
N VAL A 105 11.35 -10.06 -7.56
CA VAL A 105 10.55 -9.11 -8.34
C VAL A 105 9.10 -9.58 -8.38
N MET A 106 8.85 -10.86 -8.68
CA MET A 106 7.50 -11.40 -8.69
C MET A 106 6.85 -11.30 -7.31
N ALA A 107 7.54 -11.69 -6.24
CA ALA A 107 7.00 -11.58 -4.87
C ALA A 107 6.61 -10.13 -4.51
N SER A 108 7.41 -9.16 -4.93
CA SER A 108 7.17 -7.74 -4.68
C SER A 108 5.97 -7.21 -5.45
N ILE A 109 5.85 -7.54 -6.75
CA ILE A 109 4.69 -7.17 -7.57
C ILE A 109 3.41 -7.79 -7.03
N PHE A 110 3.44 -9.10 -6.70
CA PHE A 110 2.28 -9.77 -6.13
C PHE A 110 1.91 -9.23 -4.74
N ALA A 111 2.87 -8.79 -3.92
CA ALA A 111 2.57 -8.11 -2.65
C ALA A 111 1.74 -6.84 -2.87
N VAL A 112 2.10 -6.02 -3.85
CA VAL A 112 1.35 -4.81 -4.20
C VAL A 112 -0.06 -5.15 -4.68
N VAL A 113 -0.19 -6.07 -5.65
CA VAL A 113 -1.49 -6.44 -6.24
C VAL A 113 -2.41 -7.06 -5.20
N VAL A 114 -1.91 -7.98 -4.38
CA VAL A 114 -2.69 -8.57 -3.28
C VAL A 114 -3.10 -7.50 -2.28
N GLY A 115 -2.20 -6.56 -1.95
CA GLY A 115 -2.53 -5.42 -1.09
C GLY A 115 -3.66 -4.55 -1.65
N ALA A 116 -3.66 -4.27 -2.95
CA ALA A 116 -4.73 -3.53 -3.61
C ALA A 116 -6.09 -4.26 -3.49
N VAL A 117 -6.11 -5.57 -3.71
CA VAL A 117 -7.32 -6.39 -3.58
C VAL A 117 -7.83 -6.41 -2.13
N LEU A 118 -6.93 -6.56 -1.15
CA LEU A 118 -7.31 -6.55 0.26
C LEU A 118 -7.82 -5.17 0.70
N ASN A 119 -7.26 -4.09 0.17
CA ASN A 119 -7.76 -2.74 0.41
C ASN A 119 -9.11 -2.49 -0.19
N TRP A 120 -9.36 -3.03 -1.38
CA TRP A 120 -10.66 -2.92 -2.01
C TRP A 120 -11.73 -3.54 -1.10
N LEU A 121 -11.46 -4.74 -0.58
CA LEU A 121 -12.34 -5.41 0.39
C LEU A 121 -12.49 -4.59 1.67
N LEU A 122 -11.38 -4.10 2.25
CA LEU A 122 -11.43 -3.28 3.45
C LEU A 122 -12.32 -2.04 3.27
N VAL A 123 -12.07 -1.27 2.21
CA VAL A 123 -12.80 -0.03 1.92
C VAL A 123 -14.27 -0.31 1.65
N PHE A 124 -14.58 -1.41 0.95
CA PHE A 124 -15.94 -1.86 0.76
C PHE A 124 -16.64 -2.17 2.08
N PHE A 125 -15.99 -2.90 3.00
CA PHE A 125 -16.59 -3.30 4.28
C PHE A 125 -16.77 -2.17 5.30
N ILE A 126 -15.99 -1.09 5.20
CA ILE A 126 -16.12 0.07 6.09
C ILE A 126 -17.06 1.14 5.54
N SER A 127 -17.50 1.01 4.28
CA SER A 127 -18.38 1.98 3.64
C SER A 127 -19.78 1.97 4.31
N PRO A 128 -20.42 3.12 4.55
CA PRO A 128 -21.75 3.14 5.15
C PRO A 128 -22.78 2.39 4.30
N GLY A 129 -23.58 1.51 4.92
CA GLY A 129 -24.69 0.81 4.24
C GLY A 129 -24.29 -0.43 3.44
N VAL A 130 -23.25 -1.17 3.86
CA VAL A 130 -22.77 -2.38 3.19
C VAL A 130 -23.87 -3.43 3.03
N ASP A 131 -24.14 -3.78 1.77
CA ASP A 131 -24.83 -5.01 1.38
C ASP A 131 -23.79 -5.96 0.78
N PHE A 132 -23.57 -7.12 1.40
CA PHE A 132 -22.62 -8.13 0.91
C PHE A 132 -22.94 -8.60 -0.51
N ALA A 133 -24.22 -8.54 -0.92
CA ALA A 133 -24.62 -8.86 -2.29
C ALA A 133 -24.09 -7.83 -3.31
N ALA A 134 -23.75 -6.62 -2.86
CA ALA A 134 -23.24 -5.53 -3.70
C ALA A 134 -21.71 -5.52 -3.86
N ILE A 135 -20.99 -6.56 -3.42
CA ILE A 135 -19.53 -6.63 -3.56
C ILE A 135 -19.07 -6.58 -5.03
N PHE A 136 -19.89 -7.08 -5.96
CA PHE A 136 -19.66 -6.97 -7.40
C PHE A 136 -20.52 -5.86 -8.05
N GLY A 137 -21.11 -4.99 -7.23
CA GLY A 137 -21.86 -3.82 -7.68
C GLY A 137 -20.94 -2.70 -8.16
N THR A 138 -21.49 -1.76 -8.93
CA THR A 138 -20.74 -0.69 -9.60
C THR A 138 -19.86 0.12 -8.64
N ALA A 139 -20.38 0.52 -7.46
CA ALA A 139 -19.62 1.31 -6.49
C ALA A 139 -18.38 0.56 -5.98
N SER A 140 -18.52 -0.74 -5.70
CA SER A 140 -17.42 -1.60 -5.28
C SER A 140 -16.38 -1.77 -6.38
N LEU A 141 -16.82 -1.99 -7.63
CA LEU A 141 -15.91 -2.13 -8.76
C LEU A 141 -15.15 -0.83 -9.09
N ILE A 142 -15.75 0.34 -8.81
CA ILE A 142 -15.05 1.63 -8.92
C ILE A 142 -13.89 1.70 -7.90
N ILE A 143 -14.12 1.28 -6.65
CA ILE A 143 -13.05 1.23 -5.64
C ILE A 143 -11.93 0.30 -6.08
N LEU A 144 -12.28 -0.88 -6.62
CA LEU A 144 -11.31 -1.83 -7.16
C LEU A 144 -10.51 -1.22 -8.31
N GLN A 145 -11.17 -0.54 -9.25
CA GLN A 145 -10.51 0.14 -10.36
C GLN A 145 -9.50 1.19 -9.86
N ILE A 146 -9.93 2.07 -8.95
CA ILE A 146 -9.06 3.10 -8.35
C ILE A 146 -7.81 2.45 -7.74
N LEU A 147 -7.98 1.38 -6.96
CA LEU A 147 -6.87 0.70 -6.31
C LEU A 147 -5.95 -0.03 -7.28
N LEU A 148 -6.48 -0.65 -8.33
CA LEU A 148 -5.68 -1.32 -9.35
C LEU A 148 -4.85 -0.31 -10.17
N GLU A 149 -5.44 0.82 -10.55
CA GLU A 149 -4.70 1.91 -11.21
C GLU A 149 -3.60 2.47 -10.30
N ALA A 150 -3.91 2.65 -9.02
CA ALA A 150 -2.98 3.11 -8.01
C ALA A 150 -1.80 2.15 -7.73
N THR A 151 -1.80 0.93 -8.28
CA THR A 151 -0.67 -0.01 -8.11
C THR A 151 0.57 0.38 -8.90
N ILE A 152 0.47 1.26 -9.91
CA ILE A 152 1.57 1.57 -10.84
C ILE A 152 2.82 2.06 -10.10
N TYR A 153 2.71 3.11 -9.28
CA TYR A 153 3.85 3.65 -8.54
C TYR A 153 4.38 2.71 -7.44
N PRO A 154 3.52 2.08 -6.62
CA PRO A 154 3.92 1.00 -5.72
C PRO A 154 4.70 -0.14 -6.37
N ILE A 155 4.29 -0.59 -7.56
CA ILE A 155 4.98 -1.66 -8.31
C ILE A 155 6.41 -1.22 -8.64
N ILE A 156 6.62 0.02 -9.05
CA ILE A 156 7.96 0.54 -9.36
C ILE A 156 8.85 0.50 -8.10
N GLY A 157 8.38 1.07 -6.99
CA GLY A 157 9.12 1.08 -5.73
C GLY A 157 9.42 -0.34 -5.23
N ALA A 158 8.41 -1.20 -5.19
CA ALA A 158 8.52 -2.58 -4.74
C ALA A 158 9.45 -3.40 -5.66
N THR A 159 9.43 -3.18 -6.97
CA THR A 159 10.32 -3.87 -7.91
C THR A 159 11.77 -3.50 -7.68
N ILE A 160 12.08 -2.21 -7.51
CA ILE A 160 13.44 -1.75 -7.21
C ILE A 160 13.95 -2.39 -5.91
N GLY A 161 13.14 -2.36 -4.85
CA GLY A 161 13.45 -3.05 -3.60
C GLY A 161 13.67 -4.55 -3.80
N GLY A 162 12.77 -5.21 -4.53
CA GLY A 162 12.82 -6.64 -4.82
C GLY A 162 14.10 -7.06 -5.52
N VAL A 163 14.54 -6.31 -6.53
CA VAL A 163 15.82 -6.57 -7.23
C VAL A 163 16.98 -6.51 -6.23
N LEU A 164 17.04 -5.49 -5.38
CA LEU A 164 18.09 -5.33 -4.38
C LEU A 164 18.08 -6.49 -3.36
N GLY A 165 16.93 -6.83 -2.79
CA GLY A 165 16.80 -7.92 -1.83
C GLY A 165 17.12 -9.29 -2.42
N GLY A 166 16.67 -9.54 -3.65
CA GLY A 166 16.95 -10.78 -4.38
C GLY A 166 18.43 -10.93 -4.79
N ALA A 167 19.11 -9.82 -5.08
CA ALA A 167 20.54 -9.82 -5.39
C ALA A 167 21.42 -10.11 -4.17
N ILE A 168 21.08 -9.58 -3.00
CA ILE A 168 21.81 -9.79 -1.74
C ILE A 168 21.82 -11.27 -1.34
N THR A 169 20.71 -11.97 -1.53
CA THR A 169 20.50 -13.34 -1.03
C THR A 169 20.88 -14.44 -2.02
N ARG A 170 21.39 -14.06 -3.19
CA ARG A 170 21.87 -15.01 -4.19
C ARG A 170 23.13 -15.69 -3.66
N LYS A 171 23.07 -17.02 -3.52
CA LYS A 171 24.29 -17.84 -3.30
C LYS A 171 25.20 -17.62 -4.51
N ARG A 172 26.42 -17.15 -4.25
CA ARG A 172 27.49 -17.00 -5.23
C ARG A 172 28.23 -18.32 -5.39
#